data_AF-S9SJI8-F1
#
_entry.id   AF-S9SJI8-F1
#
_cell.length_a   1.000
_cell.length_b   1.000
_cell.length_c   1.000
_cell.angle_alpha   90.00
_cell.angle_beta   90.00
_cell.angle_gamma   90.00
#
_symmetry.space_group_name_H-M   'P 1'
#
loop_
_entity.id
_entity.type
_entity.pdbx_description
1 polymer ?
#
loop_
_entity_poly.entity_id
_entity_poly.type
_entity_poly.pdbx_seq_one_letter_code
_entity_poly.pdbx_strand_id
1 'polypeptide(L)'
;MYIMIKLMLRKSVRFYVLFIFICFVVLSLFYTVSRLDYINMTNNGFVHKDAITFTMDKLDKPFRKTSEAFLLFQYEYHLPRNKTVWINGNHPLPAISFNQKNHISDITNHSRNIAIAGKDAATKDFPSDYEIIGHFEPTTSYRLNSEVWLLPAAFQIDLAQGHYFVFNTTAHNKLDALHNIINGNSIELIDSEQHGTYALNSNRFLLMGMRLFFALLVAVFLLICVVWLHREKHIINIMYTSGFTPLYIYGVLVRYKVVPCVGGGIIALLLAKTIQNHLYPTWGSRWIEHSIITISSFVLFLIVQCLVMVLIYSIRKGGRRY
;
A
#
# COMPACT_ATOMS: atom_id res chain seq x y z
N MET A 1 16.96 35.63 24.08
CA MET A 1 16.13 34.51 23.57
C MET A 1 15.77 34.65 22.08
N TYR A 2 15.15 35.76 21.63
CA TYR A 2 14.75 35.98 20.23
C TYR A 2 15.89 35.82 19.20
N ILE A 3 17.07 36.38 19.47
CA ILE A 3 18.25 36.28 18.58
C ILE A 3 18.73 34.83 18.44
N MET A 4 18.72 34.03 19.51
CA MET A 4 19.09 32.60 19.47
C MET A 4 18.10 31.79 18.63
N ILE A 5 16.80 32.03 18.79
CA ILE A 5 15.75 31.34 17.99
C ILE A 5 15.93 31.65 16.49
N LYS A 6 16.21 32.91 16.14
CA LYS A 6 16.46 33.32 14.74
C LYS A 6 17.71 32.64 14.16
N LEU A 7 18.79 32.51 14.95
CA LEU A 7 20.01 31.80 14.56
C LEU A 7 19.78 30.30 14.37
N MET A 8 19.00 29.66 15.26
CA MET A 8 18.63 28.24 15.16
C MET A 8 17.83 27.96 13.89
N LEU A 9 16.84 28.80 13.58
CA LEU A 9 16.01 28.65 12.38
C LEU A 9 16.83 28.82 11.10
N ARG A 10 17.65 29.87 11.01
CA ARG A 10 18.45 30.16 9.80
C ARG A 10 19.44 29.04 9.47
N LYS A 11 20.05 28.41 10.48
CA LYS A 11 20.99 27.29 10.28
C LYS A 11 20.28 25.96 9.96
N SER A 12 18.96 25.88 10.13
CA SER A 12 18.18 24.65 9.98
C SER A 12 17.42 24.55 8.66
N VAL A 13 17.31 25.64 7.90
CA VAL A 13 16.56 25.66 6.62
C VAL A 13 17.00 24.53 5.68
N ARG A 14 18.30 24.31 5.53
CA ARG A 14 18.85 23.24 4.68
C ARG A 14 18.40 21.85 5.13
N PHE A 15 18.30 21.64 6.44
CA PHE A 15 17.80 20.37 6.99
C PHE A 15 16.31 20.20 6.74
N TYR A 16 15.50 21.25 6.88
CA TYR A 16 14.06 21.16 6.60
C TYR A 16 13.77 20.88 5.12
N VAL A 17 14.52 21.50 4.20
CA VAL A 17 14.44 21.18 2.76
C VAL A 17 14.82 19.72 2.51
N LEU A 18 15.91 19.25 3.11
CA LEU A 18 16.33 17.86 3.00
C LEU A 18 15.29 16.89 3.58
N PHE A 19 14.68 17.22 4.72
CA PHE A 19 13.64 16.41 5.34
C PHE A 19 12.42 16.27 4.41
N ILE A 20 11.96 17.37 3.84
CA ILE A 20 10.85 17.36 2.86
C ILE A 20 11.22 16.53 1.64
N PHE A 21 12.43 16.70 1.10
CA PHE A 21 12.92 15.89 -0.01
C PHE A 21 12.90 14.39 0.33
N ILE A 22 13.37 14.00 1.52
CA ILE A 22 13.35 12.61 1.98
C ILE A 22 11.92 12.09 2.13
N CYS A 23 10.97 12.91 2.60
CA CYS A 23 9.56 12.52 2.62
C CYS A 23 9.04 12.19 1.21
N PHE A 24 9.39 12.99 0.20
CA PHE A 24 9.02 12.69 -1.19
C PHE A 24 9.72 11.45 -1.75
N VAL A 25 10.98 11.20 -1.39
CA VAL A 25 11.67 9.96 -1.76
C VAL A 25 10.98 8.73 -1.15
N VAL A 26 10.58 8.80 0.12
CA VAL A 26 9.83 7.75 0.81
C VAL A 26 8.48 7.49 0.12
N LEU A 27 7.73 8.55 -0.16
CA LEU A 27 6.45 8.47 -0.87
C LEU A 27 6.61 7.82 -2.25
N SER A 28 7.60 8.27 -3.02
CA SER A 28 7.90 7.73 -4.35
C SER A 28 8.29 6.25 -4.30
N LEU A 29 9.10 5.86 -3.31
CA LEU A 29 9.53 4.47 -3.13
C LEU A 29 8.34 3.55 -2.85
N PHE A 30 7.49 3.91 -1.88
CA PHE A 30 6.31 3.09 -1.55
C PHE A 30 5.28 3.06 -2.68
N TYR A 31 5.07 4.18 -3.37
CA TYR A 31 4.22 4.23 -4.56
C TYR A 31 4.76 3.31 -5.67
N THR A 32 6.07 3.33 -5.91
CA THR A 32 6.71 2.48 -6.94
C THR A 32 6.54 1.00 -6.61
N VAL A 33 6.74 0.60 -5.35
CA VAL A 33 6.49 -0.79 -4.90
C VAL A 33 5.02 -1.19 -5.12
N SER A 34 4.08 -0.33 -4.73
CA SER A 34 2.64 -0.58 -4.93
C SER A 34 2.25 -0.67 -6.41
N ARG A 35 2.87 0.16 -7.26
CA ARG A 35 2.67 0.12 -8.71
C ARG A 35 3.23 -1.17 -9.32
N LEU A 36 4.41 -1.61 -8.90
CA LEU A 36 4.98 -2.88 -9.35
C LEU A 36 4.10 -4.06 -8.92
N ASP A 37 3.59 -4.03 -7.69
CA ASP A 37 2.63 -5.02 -7.22
C ASP A 37 1.37 -5.03 -8.12
N TYR A 38 0.81 -3.87 -8.48
CA TYR A 38 -0.34 -3.77 -9.39
C TYR A 38 -0.05 -4.31 -10.80
N ILE A 39 1.12 -3.99 -11.36
CA ILE A 39 1.56 -4.49 -12.67
C ILE A 39 1.70 -6.01 -12.64
N ASN A 40 2.36 -6.57 -11.62
CA ASN A 40 2.53 -8.01 -11.46
C ASN A 40 1.19 -8.72 -11.30
N MET A 41 0.29 -8.15 -10.50
CA MET A 41 -1.08 -8.65 -10.34
C MET A 41 -1.79 -8.71 -11.70
N THR A 42 -1.75 -7.62 -12.48
CA THR A 42 -2.33 -7.55 -13.83
C THR A 42 -1.73 -8.59 -14.78
N ASN A 43 -0.40 -8.74 -14.76
CA ASN A 43 0.32 -9.75 -15.55
C ASN A 43 -0.01 -11.21 -15.15
N ASN A 44 -0.53 -11.40 -13.94
CA ASN A 44 -0.91 -12.71 -13.40
C ASN A 44 -2.41 -13.02 -13.51
N GLY A 45 -3.15 -12.34 -14.39
CA GLY A 45 -4.60 -12.52 -14.48
C GLY A 45 -5.34 -11.91 -13.29
N PHE A 46 -4.81 -10.79 -12.78
CA PHE A 46 -5.32 -10.03 -11.64
C PHE A 46 -5.27 -10.78 -10.29
N VAL A 47 -4.34 -11.72 -10.14
CA VAL A 47 -4.09 -12.46 -8.89
C VAL A 47 -2.96 -11.79 -8.09
N HIS A 48 -3.28 -11.35 -6.87
CA HIS A 48 -2.34 -10.68 -5.98
C HIS A 48 -1.38 -11.69 -5.32
N LYS A 49 -0.17 -11.26 -4.97
CA LYS A 49 0.84 -12.11 -4.28
C LYS A 49 0.37 -12.71 -2.95
N ASP A 50 -0.61 -12.07 -2.33
CA ASP A 50 -1.20 -12.50 -1.07
C ASP A 50 -2.60 -13.11 -1.23
N ALA A 51 -2.98 -13.51 -2.44
CA ALA A 51 -4.24 -14.19 -2.67
C ALA A 51 -4.27 -15.51 -1.91
N ILE A 52 -5.44 -15.90 -1.39
CA ILE A 52 -5.64 -17.24 -0.85
C ILE A 52 -6.17 -18.10 -1.99
N THR A 53 -5.48 -19.21 -2.22
CA THR A 53 -5.85 -20.17 -3.27
C THR A 53 -6.31 -21.44 -2.61
N PHE A 54 -7.45 -21.97 -3.03
CA PHE A 54 -8.04 -23.15 -2.41
C PHE A 54 -8.91 -23.93 -3.38
N THR A 55 -9.12 -25.21 -3.07
CA THR A 55 -10.08 -26.08 -3.75
C THR A 55 -11.23 -26.42 -2.83
N MET A 56 -12.38 -26.71 -3.45
CA MET A 56 -13.58 -27.15 -2.76
C MET A 56 -14.28 -28.25 -3.58
N ASP A 57 -14.37 -29.44 -2.99
CA ASP A 57 -15.05 -30.57 -3.62
C ASP A 57 -16.55 -30.59 -3.35
N LYS A 58 -16.98 -29.96 -2.24
CA LYS A 58 -18.37 -29.97 -1.81
C LYS A 58 -18.79 -28.63 -1.20
N LEU A 59 -20.00 -28.21 -1.56
CA LEU A 59 -20.67 -27.03 -1.02
C LEU A 59 -21.76 -27.47 -0.04
N ASP A 60 -21.46 -27.44 1.26
CA ASP A 60 -22.41 -27.80 2.31
C ASP A 60 -23.34 -26.64 2.69
N LYS A 61 -22.85 -25.40 2.58
CA LYS A 61 -23.58 -24.18 2.91
C LYS A 61 -23.39 -23.12 1.82
N PRO A 62 -24.40 -22.28 1.55
CA PRO A 62 -24.23 -21.17 0.62
C PRO A 62 -23.19 -20.19 1.16
N PHE A 63 -22.39 -19.62 0.26
CA PHE A 63 -21.44 -18.56 0.60
C PHE A 63 -22.20 -17.32 1.05
N ARG A 64 -21.59 -16.53 1.95
CA ARG A 64 -22.17 -15.29 2.47
C ARG A 64 -21.52 -14.09 1.79
N LYS A 65 -22.34 -13.19 1.27
CA LYS A 65 -21.87 -11.87 0.84
C LYS A 65 -21.64 -11.01 2.09
N THR A 66 -20.39 -10.73 2.40
CA THR A 66 -20.00 -9.90 3.55
C THR A 66 -19.92 -8.43 3.16
N SER A 67 -19.64 -7.53 4.10
CA SER A 67 -19.36 -6.11 3.80
C SER A 67 -17.92 -5.88 3.32
N GLU A 68 -17.06 -6.87 3.46
CA GLU A 68 -15.64 -6.75 3.13
C GLU A 68 -15.44 -6.77 1.63
N ALA A 69 -14.56 -5.89 1.14
CA ALA A 69 -14.24 -5.88 -0.26
C ALA A 69 -13.46 -7.17 -0.60
N PHE A 70 -13.93 -7.90 -1.61
CA PHE A 70 -13.15 -8.99 -2.22
C PHE A 70 -13.36 -9.14 -3.74
N LEU A 71 -12.42 -9.84 -4.37
CA LEU A 71 -12.58 -10.49 -5.67
C LEU A 71 -12.40 -11.99 -5.48
N LEU A 72 -13.39 -12.77 -5.90
CA LEU A 72 -13.34 -14.21 -5.88
C LEU A 72 -13.40 -14.72 -7.31
N PHE A 73 -12.37 -15.45 -7.73
CA PHE A 73 -12.33 -16.17 -8.99
C PHE A 73 -12.67 -17.63 -8.75
N GLN A 74 -13.51 -18.21 -9.59
CA GLN A 74 -13.75 -19.66 -9.68
C GLN A 74 -13.51 -20.11 -11.12
N TYR A 75 -12.79 -21.22 -11.28
CA TYR A 75 -12.55 -21.84 -12.59
C TYR A 75 -12.10 -23.29 -12.43
N GLU A 76 -12.08 -24.00 -13.55
CA GLU A 76 -11.51 -25.35 -13.61
C GLU A 76 -10.01 -25.27 -13.90
N TYR A 77 -9.18 -25.96 -13.12
CA TYR A 77 -7.71 -25.84 -13.20
C TYR A 77 -7.16 -26.10 -14.62
N HIS A 78 -7.77 -27.04 -15.34
CA HIS A 78 -7.38 -27.42 -16.70
C HIS A 78 -7.92 -26.48 -17.79
N LEU A 79 -8.90 -25.62 -17.48
CA LEU A 79 -9.56 -24.69 -18.39
C LEU A 79 -9.65 -23.27 -17.80
N PRO A 80 -8.52 -22.61 -17.49
CA PRO A 80 -8.50 -21.34 -16.73
C PRO A 80 -8.95 -20.11 -17.54
N ARG A 81 -9.40 -20.30 -18.79
CA ARG A 81 -9.75 -19.19 -19.70
C ARG A 81 -11.04 -18.50 -19.30
N ASN A 82 -12.04 -19.27 -18.88
CA ASN A 82 -13.31 -18.75 -18.41
C ASN A 82 -13.29 -18.77 -16.88
N LYS A 83 -13.41 -17.59 -16.27
CA LYS A 83 -13.45 -17.44 -14.82
C LYS A 83 -14.77 -16.83 -14.42
N THR A 84 -15.49 -17.48 -13.52
CA THR A 84 -16.59 -16.83 -12.83
C THR A 84 -16.02 -15.92 -11.76
N VAL A 85 -16.40 -14.64 -11.78
CA VAL A 85 -15.81 -13.59 -10.93
C VAL A 85 -16.90 -12.92 -10.12
N TRP A 86 -16.76 -12.98 -8.80
CA TRP A 86 -17.59 -12.18 -7.89
C TRP A 86 -16.80 -11.01 -7.34
N ILE A 87 -17.42 -9.84 -7.41
CA ILE A 87 -16.86 -8.58 -6.98
C ILE A 87 -17.74 -8.04 -5.86
N ASN A 88 -17.13 -7.70 -4.73
CA ASN A 88 -17.83 -7.09 -3.62
C ASN A 88 -17.14 -5.82 -3.14
N GLY A 89 -17.93 -4.81 -2.80
CA GLY A 89 -17.41 -3.50 -2.37
C GLY A 89 -16.70 -2.74 -3.49
N ASN A 90 -16.01 -1.66 -3.09
CA ASN A 90 -15.22 -0.87 -4.02
C ASN A 90 -13.82 -1.48 -4.18
N HIS A 91 -13.63 -2.27 -5.24
CA HIS A 91 -12.34 -2.85 -5.59
C HIS A 91 -11.72 -2.18 -6.81
N PRO A 92 -10.38 -2.00 -6.84
CA PRO A 92 -9.71 -1.67 -8.08
C PRO A 92 -9.97 -2.81 -9.06
N LEU A 93 -10.37 -2.48 -10.28
CA LEU A 93 -10.50 -3.42 -11.37
C LEU A 93 -9.40 -3.14 -12.39
N PRO A 94 -9.02 -4.12 -13.22
CA PRO A 94 -8.23 -3.81 -14.41
C PRO A 94 -8.96 -2.74 -15.22
N ALA A 95 -8.20 -1.91 -15.95
CA ALA A 95 -8.81 -0.91 -16.80
C ALA A 95 -9.63 -1.59 -17.89
N ILE A 96 -10.85 -1.09 -18.14
CA ILE A 96 -11.83 -1.68 -19.04
C ILE A 96 -12.26 -0.60 -20.03
N SER A 97 -12.15 -0.93 -21.32
CA SER A 97 -12.78 -0.17 -22.40
C SER A 97 -14.21 -0.66 -22.54
N PHE A 98 -15.16 0.16 -22.11
CA PHE A 98 -16.58 -0.16 -22.19
C PHE A 98 -17.13 0.05 -23.60
N ASN A 99 -18.09 -0.78 -23.99
CA ASN A 99 -18.92 -0.50 -25.15
C ASN A 99 -19.75 0.75 -24.87
N GLN A 100 -19.99 1.60 -25.89
CA GLN A 100 -20.43 3.01 -25.80
C GLN A 100 -21.64 3.33 -24.89
N LYS A 101 -22.37 2.35 -24.37
CA LYS A 101 -23.53 2.50 -23.48
C LYS A 101 -23.30 2.04 -22.04
N ASN A 102 -22.16 1.40 -21.76
CA ASN A 102 -21.90 0.75 -20.49
C ASN A 102 -20.93 1.56 -19.63
N HIS A 103 -21.10 1.45 -18.31
CA HIS A 103 -20.31 2.16 -17.32
C HIS A 103 -19.84 1.23 -16.20
N ILE A 104 -18.87 1.68 -15.40
CA ILE A 104 -18.38 0.96 -14.21
C ILE A 104 -19.51 0.60 -13.23
N SER A 105 -20.59 1.38 -13.18
CA SER A 105 -21.78 1.09 -12.38
C SER A 105 -22.44 -0.24 -12.76
N ASP A 106 -22.32 -0.65 -14.02
CA ASP A 106 -22.92 -1.89 -14.51
C ASP A 106 -22.18 -3.10 -13.95
N ILE A 107 -20.89 -2.98 -13.65
CA ILE A 107 -20.12 -4.05 -13.01
C ILE A 107 -20.55 -4.27 -11.56
N THR A 108 -20.82 -3.18 -10.84
CA THR A 108 -21.08 -3.24 -9.38
C THR A 108 -22.55 -3.47 -9.03
N ASN A 109 -23.49 -3.05 -9.89
CA ASN A 109 -24.94 -3.13 -9.67
C ASN A 109 -25.68 -3.74 -10.88
N HIS A 110 -25.15 -4.82 -11.47
CA HIS A 110 -25.85 -5.51 -12.55
C HIS A 110 -27.03 -6.33 -12.02
N SER A 111 -28.12 -6.32 -12.78
CA SER A 111 -29.26 -7.22 -12.63
C SER A 111 -29.25 -8.39 -13.62
N ARG A 112 -28.23 -8.44 -14.50
CA ARG A 112 -28.08 -9.41 -15.58
C ARG A 112 -26.66 -9.97 -15.61
N ASN A 113 -26.48 -11.17 -16.15
CA ASN A 113 -25.17 -11.78 -16.30
C ASN A 113 -24.35 -11.01 -17.34
N ILE A 114 -23.19 -10.52 -16.94
CA ILE A 114 -22.30 -9.70 -17.78
C ILE A 114 -20.94 -10.35 -17.90
N ALA A 115 -20.22 -10.07 -18.98
CA ALA A 115 -18.84 -10.50 -19.10
C ALA A 115 -17.92 -9.42 -19.64
N ILE A 116 -16.64 -9.62 -19.33
CA ILE A 116 -15.55 -8.80 -19.80
C ILE A 116 -14.54 -9.75 -20.45
N ALA A 117 -14.22 -9.49 -21.71
CA ALA A 117 -13.32 -10.33 -22.48
C ALA A 117 -11.96 -9.66 -22.70
N GLY A 118 -10.90 -10.44 -22.57
CA GLY A 118 -9.59 -10.06 -23.08
C GLY A 118 -9.61 -9.88 -24.60
N LYS A 119 -8.68 -9.07 -25.12
CA LYS A 119 -8.59 -8.73 -26.54
C LYS A 119 -8.37 -9.95 -27.44
N ASP A 120 -7.61 -10.93 -26.95
CA ASP A 120 -7.20 -12.14 -27.67
C ASP A 120 -8.04 -13.36 -27.26
N ALA A 121 -9.08 -13.17 -26.44
CA ALA A 121 -9.94 -14.25 -25.99
C ALA A 121 -10.81 -14.79 -27.14
N ALA A 122 -10.88 -16.11 -27.26
CA ALA A 122 -11.74 -16.75 -28.24
C ALA A 122 -13.21 -16.60 -27.82
N THR A 123 -13.93 -15.66 -28.43
CA THR A 123 -15.34 -15.37 -28.13
C THR A 123 -16.33 -16.43 -28.60
N LYS A 124 -15.86 -17.51 -29.24
CA LYS A 124 -16.70 -18.57 -29.84
C LYS A 124 -17.28 -19.56 -28.82
N ASP A 125 -16.70 -19.68 -27.63
CA ASP A 125 -17.12 -20.61 -26.56
C ASP A 125 -17.85 -19.89 -25.41
N PHE A 126 -18.48 -18.76 -25.73
CA PHE A 126 -19.07 -17.88 -24.74
C PHE A 126 -20.50 -18.34 -24.36
N PRO A 127 -20.84 -18.45 -23.06
CA PRO A 127 -22.21 -18.81 -22.65
C PRO A 127 -23.22 -17.80 -23.17
N SER A 128 -24.29 -18.27 -23.81
CA SER A 128 -25.27 -17.43 -24.50
C SER A 128 -26.09 -16.53 -23.57
N ASP A 129 -26.07 -16.79 -22.26
CA ASP A 129 -26.79 -16.07 -21.22
C ASP A 129 -26.04 -14.84 -20.68
N TYR A 130 -24.79 -14.60 -21.10
CA TYR A 130 -23.99 -13.45 -20.69
C TYR A 130 -23.97 -12.36 -21.76
N GLU A 131 -23.92 -11.09 -21.34
CA GLU A 131 -23.75 -9.93 -22.24
C GLU A 131 -22.32 -9.37 -22.13
N ILE A 132 -21.61 -9.24 -23.24
CA ILE A 132 -20.26 -8.65 -23.24
C ILE A 132 -20.36 -7.13 -23.11
N ILE A 133 -19.97 -6.61 -21.96
CA ILE A 133 -20.09 -5.17 -21.67
C ILE A 133 -18.88 -4.35 -22.08
N GLY A 134 -17.74 -5.00 -22.32
CA GLY A 134 -16.50 -4.36 -22.74
C GLY A 134 -15.31 -5.32 -22.77
N HIS A 135 -14.14 -4.74 -23.02
CA HIS A 135 -12.88 -5.46 -23.09
C HIS A 135 -11.87 -4.88 -22.09
N PHE A 136 -10.99 -5.73 -21.56
CA PHE A 136 -9.83 -5.22 -20.82
C PHE A 136 -9.01 -4.30 -21.73
N GLU A 137 -8.62 -3.12 -21.22
CA GLU A 137 -7.70 -2.27 -21.95
C GLU A 137 -6.42 -3.05 -22.25
N PRO A 138 -5.78 -2.84 -23.42
CA PRO A 138 -4.61 -3.60 -23.79
C PRO A 138 -3.52 -3.46 -22.74
N THR A 139 -3.26 -4.54 -22.02
CA THR A 139 -2.12 -4.63 -21.10
C THR A 139 -1.04 -5.49 -21.76
N THR A 140 0.20 -5.42 -21.25
CA THR A 140 1.24 -6.38 -21.63
C THR A 140 0.99 -7.78 -21.05
N SER A 141 -0.13 -8.01 -20.37
CA SER A 141 -0.49 -9.29 -19.75
C SER A 141 -1.07 -10.24 -20.78
N TYR A 142 -0.31 -11.27 -21.15
CA TYR A 142 -0.82 -12.34 -22.00
C TYR A 142 -1.99 -13.09 -21.34
N ARG A 143 -2.00 -13.20 -20.00
CA ARG A 143 -3.06 -13.88 -19.25
C ARG A 143 -4.37 -13.10 -19.32
N LEU A 144 -4.35 -11.84 -18.88
CA LEU A 144 -5.56 -11.03 -18.86
C LEU A 144 -6.13 -10.79 -20.26
N ASN A 145 -5.26 -10.67 -21.28
CA ASN A 145 -5.70 -10.51 -22.66
C ASN A 145 -6.34 -11.78 -23.26
N SER A 146 -6.11 -12.96 -22.69
CA SER A 146 -6.69 -14.23 -23.17
C SER A 146 -7.81 -14.78 -22.28
N GLU A 147 -8.08 -14.14 -21.14
CA GLU A 147 -9.10 -14.53 -20.18
C GLU A 147 -10.46 -13.88 -20.46
N VAL A 148 -11.52 -14.57 -20.05
CA VAL A 148 -12.89 -14.06 -20.03
C VAL A 148 -13.39 -14.11 -18.59
N TRP A 149 -13.84 -12.96 -18.08
CA TRP A 149 -14.47 -12.85 -16.77
C TRP A 149 -15.97 -12.88 -16.94
N LEU A 150 -16.62 -13.86 -16.34
CA LEU A 150 -18.07 -14.05 -16.27
C LEU A 150 -18.56 -13.54 -14.91
N LEU A 151 -19.40 -12.51 -14.89
CA LEU A 151 -19.92 -11.91 -13.66
C LEU A 151 -21.43 -12.19 -13.60
N PRO A 152 -21.85 -13.19 -12.81
CA PRO A 152 -23.26 -13.53 -12.67
C PRO A 152 -23.98 -12.51 -11.76
N ALA A 153 -25.24 -12.20 -12.07
CA ALA A 153 -26.05 -11.27 -11.29
C ALA A 153 -26.29 -11.72 -9.85
N ALA A 154 -26.39 -13.03 -9.63
CA ALA A 154 -26.56 -13.61 -8.31
C ALA A 154 -25.21 -14.07 -7.73
N PHE A 155 -24.97 -13.74 -6.46
CA PHE A 155 -23.84 -14.30 -5.71
C PHE A 155 -24.16 -15.74 -5.28
N GLN A 156 -24.01 -16.67 -6.21
CA GLN A 156 -24.22 -18.10 -5.99
C GLN A 156 -23.02 -18.87 -6.55
N ILE A 157 -22.40 -19.67 -5.68
CA ILE A 157 -21.31 -20.57 -6.06
C ILE A 157 -21.91 -21.84 -6.63
N ASP A 158 -21.41 -22.26 -7.79
CA ASP A 158 -21.80 -23.50 -8.46
C ASP A 158 -20.55 -24.29 -8.81
N LEU A 159 -20.29 -25.40 -8.11
CA LEU A 159 -19.10 -26.23 -8.31
C LEU A 159 -19.03 -26.87 -9.71
N ALA A 160 -20.13 -26.93 -10.46
CA ALA A 160 -20.09 -27.36 -11.87
C ALA A 160 -19.28 -26.41 -12.77
N GLN A 161 -19.08 -25.16 -12.33
CA GLN A 161 -18.28 -24.15 -13.04
C GLN A 161 -16.80 -24.18 -12.66
N GLY A 162 -16.43 -25.02 -11.69
CA GLY A 162 -15.04 -25.31 -11.36
C GLY A 162 -14.80 -25.50 -9.88
N HIS A 163 -13.77 -26.26 -9.53
CA HIS A 163 -13.44 -26.55 -8.12
C HIS A 163 -12.32 -25.67 -7.56
N TYR A 164 -11.69 -24.84 -8.39
CA TYR A 164 -10.54 -24.03 -8.02
C TYR A 164 -10.93 -22.58 -7.76
N PHE A 165 -10.50 -22.04 -6.62
CA PHE A 165 -10.83 -20.70 -6.18
C PHE A 165 -9.59 -19.86 -5.89
N VAL A 166 -9.65 -18.59 -6.29
CA VAL A 166 -8.64 -17.58 -5.94
C VAL A 166 -9.32 -16.39 -5.30
N PHE A 167 -9.02 -16.17 -4.02
CA PHE A 167 -9.57 -15.09 -3.23
C PHE A 167 -8.56 -13.95 -3.06
N ASN A 168 -8.89 -12.80 -3.65
CA ASN A 168 -8.13 -11.57 -3.51
C ASN A 168 -8.88 -10.59 -2.61
N THR A 169 -8.19 -10.04 -1.63
CA THR A 169 -8.77 -9.00 -0.75
C THR A 169 -7.73 -7.97 -0.34
N THR A 170 -8.20 -6.76 -0.06
CA THR A 170 -7.43 -5.69 0.56
C THR A 170 -7.54 -5.72 2.09
N ALA A 171 -8.31 -6.63 2.68
CA ALA A 171 -8.42 -6.82 4.12
C ALA A 171 -7.06 -7.15 4.77
N HIS A 172 -6.90 -6.76 6.03
CA HIS A 172 -5.69 -7.04 6.81
C HIS A 172 -5.60 -8.52 7.19
N ASN A 173 -6.69 -9.08 7.77
CA ASN A 173 -6.79 -10.51 8.05
C ASN A 173 -7.55 -11.23 6.93
N LYS A 174 -6.80 -11.82 6.01
CA LYS A 174 -7.35 -12.43 4.78
C LYS A 174 -8.05 -13.75 5.05
N LEU A 175 -7.55 -14.55 5.99
CA LEU A 175 -8.14 -15.84 6.33
C LEU A 175 -9.47 -15.67 7.04
N ASP A 176 -9.56 -14.74 8.00
CA ASP A 176 -10.84 -14.42 8.65
C ASP A 176 -11.87 -13.92 7.64
N ALA A 177 -11.45 -13.04 6.72
CA ALA A 177 -12.29 -12.55 5.63
C ALA A 177 -12.82 -13.69 4.76
N LEU A 178 -11.94 -14.62 4.38
CA LEU A 178 -12.32 -15.81 3.63
C LEU A 178 -13.29 -16.68 4.43
N HIS A 179 -13.00 -17.00 5.69
CA HIS A 179 -13.83 -17.83 6.56
C HIS A 179 -15.25 -17.28 6.74
N ASN A 180 -15.40 -15.96 6.82
CA ASN A 180 -16.70 -15.30 6.89
C ASN A 180 -17.53 -15.52 5.59
N ILE A 181 -16.86 -15.54 4.44
CA ILE A 181 -17.50 -15.72 3.13
C ILE A 181 -17.83 -17.19 2.87
N ILE A 182 -16.88 -18.10 3.11
CA ILE A 182 -17.08 -19.54 2.87
C ILE A 182 -18.03 -20.19 3.88
N ASN A 183 -18.47 -19.48 4.93
CA ASN A 183 -19.55 -19.90 5.84
C ASN A 183 -19.33 -21.30 6.47
N GLY A 184 -18.07 -21.63 6.77
CA GLY A 184 -17.69 -22.91 7.39
C GLY A 184 -17.74 -24.12 6.47
N ASN A 185 -17.75 -23.94 5.15
CA ASN A 185 -17.47 -25.03 4.20
C ASN A 185 -16.03 -25.52 4.36
N SER A 186 -15.78 -26.81 4.11
CA SER A 186 -14.43 -27.35 4.06
C SER A 186 -13.70 -26.88 2.80
N ILE A 187 -12.48 -26.39 2.98
CA ILE A 187 -11.59 -26.00 1.88
C ILE A 187 -10.24 -26.68 2.06
N GLU A 188 -9.61 -27.03 0.95
CA GLU A 188 -8.21 -27.44 0.93
C GLU A 188 -7.38 -26.25 0.45
N LEU A 189 -6.51 -25.74 1.31
CA LEU A 189 -5.61 -24.65 0.97
C LEU A 189 -4.53 -25.16 0.04
N ILE A 190 -4.33 -24.44 -1.06
CA ILE A 190 -3.25 -24.72 -2.00
C ILE A 190 -2.14 -23.73 -1.71
N ASP A 191 -0.96 -24.26 -1.38
CA ASP A 191 0.25 -23.45 -1.27
C ASP A 191 0.57 -22.85 -2.63
N SER A 192 0.12 -21.62 -2.85
CA SER A 192 0.49 -20.87 -4.03
C SER A 192 1.93 -20.39 -3.86
N GLU A 193 2.89 -21.13 -4.42
CA GLU A 193 4.19 -20.54 -4.73
C GLU A 193 3.95 -19.26 -5.52
N GLN A 194 4.53 -18.14 -5.06
CA GLN A 194 4.31 -16.77 -5.55
C GLN A 194 3.84 -16.71 -7.02
N HIS A 195 2.55 -16.43 -7.25
CA HIS A 195 1.93 -16.53 -8.57
C HIS A 195 2.74 -15.85 -9.69
N GLY A 196 2.98 -16.59 -10.78
CA GLY A 196 3.48 -16.09 -12.06
C GLY A 196 4.67 -15.14 -11.94
N THR A 197 4.46 -13.87 -12.33
CA THR A 197 5.49 -12.83 -12.34
C THR A 197 6.09 -12.53 -10.97
N TYR A 198 5.43 -12.85 -9.85
CA TYR A 198 6.01 -12.66 -8.52
C TYR A 198 7.12 -13.67 -8.23
N ALA A 199 7.07 -14.89 -8.78
CA ALA A 199 8.13 -15.89 -8.65
C ALA A 199 9.39 -15.56 -9.48
N LEU A 200 9.30 -14.64 -10.44
CA LEU A 200 10.43 -14.30 -11.29
C LEU A 200 11.59 -13.71 -10.46
N ASN A 201 12.77 -14.29 -10.64
CA ASN A 201 13.98 -13.86 -9.95
C ASN A 201 14.32 -12.37 -10.18
N SER A 202 14.02 -11.84 -11.37
CA SER A 202 14.20 -10.41 -11.68
C SER A 202 13.35 -9.51 -10.78
N ASN A 203 12.08 -9.87 -10.57
CA ASN A 203 11.17 -9.14 -9.69
C ASN A 203 11.58 -9.28 -8.22
N ARG A 204 12.00 -10.48 -7.80
CA ARG A 204 12.55 -10.69 -6.45
C ARG A 204 13.80 -9.85 -6.20
N PHE A 205 14.72 -9.80 -7.16
CA PHE A 205 15.93 -9.00 -7.10
C PHE A 205 15.63 -7.50 -7.03
N LEU A 206 14.69 -7.01 -7.87
CA LEU A 206 14.23 -5.63 -7.85
C LEU A 206 13.66 -5.24 -6.49
N LEU A 207 12.76 -6.06 -5.93
CA LEU A 207 12.17 -5.82 -4.61
C LEU A 207 13.22 -5.86 -3.50
N MET A 208 14.19 -6.78 -3.57
CA MET A 208 15.30 -6.84 -2.63
C MET A 208 16.18 -5.58 -2.72
N GLY A 209 16.49 -5.11 -3.93
CA GLY A 209 17.22 -3.87 -4.16
C GLY A 209 16.50 -2.65 -3.59
N MET A 210 15.18 -2.57 -3.77
CA MET A 210 14.36 -1.49 -3.18
C MET A 210 14.38 -1.52 -1.65
N ARG A 211 14.31 -2.71 -1.03
CA ARG A 211 14.41 -2.88 0.42
C ARG A 211 15.78 -2.45 0.95
N LEU A 212 16.86 -2.84 0.26
CA LEU A 212 18.22 -2.46 0.63
C LEU A 212 18.42 -0.94 0.51
N PHE A 213 17.95 -0.33 -0.58
CA PHE A 213 17.98 1.11 -0.78
C PHE A 213 17.21 1.84 0.32
N PHE A 214 16.02 1.35 0.67
CA PHE A 214 15.23 1.92 1.77
C PHE A 214 15.96 1.83 3.12
N ALA A 215 16.55 0.68 3.45
CA ALA A 215 17.33 0.52 4.68
C ALA A 215 18.52 1.51 4.75
N LEU A 216 19.23 1.69 3.63
CA LEU A 216 20.33 2.64 3.54
C LEU A 216 19.85 4.09 3.66
N LEU A 217 18.74 4.44 3.00
CA LEU A 217 18.09 5.76 3.11
C LEU A 217 17.76 6.07 4.57
N VAL A 218 17.15 5.13 5.29
CA VAL A 218 16.82 5.27 6.72
C VAL A 218 18.09 5.46 7.54
N ALA A 219 19.12 4.62 7.36
CA ALA A 219 20.36 4.72 8.13
C ALA A 219 21.07 6.07 7.93
N VAL A 220 21.19 6.52 6.68
CA VAL A 220 21.78 7.83 6.35
C VAL A 220 20.96 8.96 6.93
N PHE A 221 19.63 8.90 6.83
CA PHE A 221 18.75 9.92 7.39
C PHE A 221 18.89 10.02 8.91
N LEU A 222 18.89 8.90 9.63
CA LEU A 222 19.08 8.87 11.09
C LEU A 222 20.44 9.48 11.48
N LEU A 223 21.52 9.14 10.76
CA LEU A 223 22.84 9.72 11.00
C LEU A 223 22.84 11.24 10.80
N ILE A 224 22.23 11.74 9.71
CA ILE A 224 22.10 13.17 9.45
C ILE A 224 21.32 13.87 10.56
N CYS A 225 20.23 13.26 11.04
CA CYS A 225 19.43 13.79 12.15
C CYS A 225 20.26 13.94 13.44
N VAL A 226 21.03 12.90 13.79
CA VAL A 226 21.92 12.93 14.96
C VAL A 226 22.97 14.03 14.83
N VAL A 227 23.65 14.12 13.68
CA VAL A 227 24.67 15.15 13.41
C VAL A 227 24.06 16.56 13.47
N TRP A 228 22.88 16.74 12.88
CA TRP A 228 22.18 18.03 12.86
C TRP A 228 21.81 18.49 14.27
N LEU A 229 21.23 17.62 15.09
CA LEU A 229 20.91 17.93 16.49
C LEU A 229 22.16 18.14 17.34
N HIS A 230 23.25 17.40 17.08
CA HIS A 230 24.51 17.54 17.80
C HIS A 230 25.15 18.94 17.64
N ARG A 231 24.90 19.64 16.53
CA ARG A 231 25.36 21.03 16.33
C ARG A 231 24.76 22.00 17.34
N GLU A 232 23.63 21.65 17.97
CA GLU A 232 22.94 22.50 18.94
C GLU A 232 23.46 22.37 20.38
N LYS A 233 24.47 21.52 20.61
CA LYS A 233 25.05 21.28 21.94
C LYS A 233 25.39 22.56 22.71
N HIS A 234 25.93 23.57 22.02
CA HIS A 234 26.33 24.84 22.66
C HIS A 234 25.11 25.64 23.11
N ILE A 235 24.05 25.63 22.32
CA ILE A 235 22.80 26.33 22.64
C ILE A 235 22.11 25.67 23.84
N ILE A 236 22.09 24.33 23.87
CA ILE A 236 21.58 23.56 25.02
C ILE A 236 22.36 23.91 26.29
N ASN A 237 23.69 23.88 26.22
CA ASN A 237 24.56 24.22 27.35
C ASN A 237 24.31 25.66 27.84
N ILE A 238 24.28 26.65 26.94
CA ILE A 238 24.05 28.06 27.30
C ILE A 238 22.69 28.23 27.99
N MET A 239 21.63 27.60 27.47
CA MET A 239 20.32 27.70 28.12
C MET A 239 20.34 27.04 29.50
N TYR A 240 20.99 25.89 29.65
CA TYR A 240 21.07 25.21 30.93
C TYR A 240 21.86 26.01 31.98
N THR A 241 23.02 26.57 31.59
CA THR A 241 23.83 27.43 32.48
C THR A 241 23.17 28.76 32.79
N SER A 242 22.30 29.25 31.89
CA SER A 242 21.46 30.44 32.14
C SER A 242 20.30 30.18 33.09
N GLY A 243 20.17 28.97 33.66
CA GLY A 243 19.18 28.63 34.69
C GLY A 243 17.90 27.97 34.18
N PHE A 244 17.75 27.71 32.88
CA PHE A 244 16.57 27.02 32.36
C PHE A 244 16.55 25.54 32.74
N THR A 245 15.35 25.01 33.01
CA THR A 245 15.17 23.58 33.33
C THR A 245 15.32 22.72 32.07
N PRO A 246 15.80 21.46 32.17
CA PRO A 246 15.93 20.57 31.02
C PRO A 246 14.62 20.38 30.25
N LEU A 247 13.48 20.30 30.95
CA LEU A 247 12.16 20.16 30.33
C LEU A 247 11.79 21.37 29.47
N TYR A 248 12.11 22.59 29.94
CA TYR A 248 11.89 23.81 29.16
C TYR A 248 12.75 23.82 27.89
N ILE A 249 14.03 23.47 28.02
CA ILE A 249 14.97 23.39 26.88
C ILE A 249 14.49 22.38 25.84
N TYR A 250 14.03 21.21 26.28
CA TYR A 250 13.42 20.20 25.42
C TYR A 250 12.20 20.75 24.67
N GLY A 251 11.27 21.41 25.37
CA GLY A 251 10.10 22.03 24.74
C GLY A 251 10.47 23.06 23.67
N VAL A 252 11.49 23.90 23.93
CA VAL A 252 12.01 24.87 22.95
C VAL A 252 12.59 24.16 21.72
N LEU A 253 13.40 23.11 21.91
CA LEU A 253 13.95 22.35 20.79
C LEU A 253 12.84 21.70 19.96
N VAL A 254 11.91 20.97 20.58
CA VAL A 254 10.81 20.33 19.86
C VAL A 254 10.01 21.36 19.06
N ARG A 255 9.63 22.49 19.69
CA ARG A 255 8.85 23.54 19.06
C ARG A 255 9.52 24.15 17.83
N TYR A 256 10.82 24.43 17.88
CA TYR A 256 11.51 25.14 16.80
C TYR A 256 12.25 24.24 15.81
N LYS A 257 12.51 22.98 16.17
CA LYS A 257 13.26 22.01 15.35
C LYS A 257 12.38 20.91 14.79
N VAL A 258 11.47 20.36 15.59
CA VAL A 258 10.68 19.19 15.19
C VAL A 258 9.36 19.60 14.56
N VAL A 259 8.65 20.60 15.10
CA VAL A 259 7.36 21.07 14.56
C VAL A 259 7.44 21.45 13.07
N PRO A 260 8.48 22.14 12.57
CA PRO A 260 8.61 22.38 11.13
C PRO A 260 8.69 21.09 10.30
N CYS A 261 9.35 20.05 10.81
CA CYS A 261 9.38 18.73 10.16
C CYS A 261 8.01 18.06 10.18
N VAL A 262 7.25 18.17 11.28
CA VAL A 262 5.85 17.69 11.34
C VAL A 262 5.01 18.37 10.28
N GLY A 263 5.08 19.70 10.18
CA GLY A 263 4.37 20.47 9.16
C GLY A 263 4.77 20.06 7.75
N GLY A 264 6.07 19.92 7.47
CA GLY A 264 6.58 19.46 6.17
C GLY A 264 6.10 18.05 5.80
N GLY A 265 6.10 17.12 6.76
CA GLY A 265 5.61 15.75 6.55
C GLY A 265 4.11 15.70 6.25
N ILE A 266 3.29 16.48 6.98
CA ILE A 266 1.85 16.59 6.73
C ILE A 266 1.59 17.16 5.33
N ILE A 267 2.29 18.23 4.94
CA ILE A 267 2.16 18.82 3.60
C ILE A 267 2.50 17.79 2.50
N ALA A 268 3.59 17.05 2.67
CA ALA A 268 3.99 16.02 1.71
C ALA A 268 2.92 14.91 1.57
N LEU A 269 2.33 14.47 2.69
CA LEU A 269 1.26 13.46 2.70
C LEU A 269 -0.03 13.98 2.05
N LEU A 270 -0.41 15.23 2.32
CA LEU A 270 -1.59 15.84 1.68
C LEU A 270 -1.40 15.96 0.18
N LEU A 271 -0.22 16.38 -0.28
CA LEU A 271 0.12 16.44 -1.71
C LEU A 271 0.09 15.05 -2.34
N ALA A 272 0.61 14.02 -1.66
CA ALA A 272 0.55 12.66 -2.16
C ALA A 272 -0.90 12.17 -2.34
N LYS A 273 -1.78 12.49 -1.37
CA LYS A 273 -3.20 12.14 -1.43
C LYS A 273 -3.94 12.85 -2.56
N THR A 274 -3.66 14.14 -2.81
CA THR A 274 -4.31 14.88 -3.91
C THR A 274 -3.83 14.42 -5.28
N ILE A 275 -2.54 14.11 -5.41
CA ILE A 275 -1.93 13.68 -6.67
C ILE A 275 -2.31 12.23 -7.01
N GLN A 276 -2.67 11.40 -6.03
CA GLN A 276 -3.02 9.98 -6.23
C GLN A 276 -4.02 9.75 -7.37
N ASN A 277 -5.06 10.58 -7.49
CA ASN A 277 -6.09 10.41 -8.52
C ASN A 277 -5.59 10.70 -9.94
N HIS A 278 -4.44 11.36 -10.07
CA HIS A 278 -3.79 11.68 -11.35
C HIS A 278 -2.62 10.74 -11.67
N LEU A 279 -2.26 9.86 -10.74
CA LEU A 279 -1.22 8.87 -10.92
C LEU A 279 -1.78 7.58 -11.52
N TYR A 280 -0.89 6.71 -11.95
CA TYR A 280 -1.28 5.39 -12.42
C TYR A 280 -1.98 4.59 -11.29
N PRO A 281 -2.96 3.75 -11.65
CA PRO A 281 -3.71 2.97 -10.68
C PRO A 281 -2.79 2.06 -9.87
N THR A 282 -3.14 1.88 -8.61
CA THR A 282 -2.51 0.95 -7.67
C THR A 282 -3.57 0.07 -7.05
N TRP A 283 -3.18 -1.08 -6.50
CA TRP A 283 -4.11 -2.03 -5.88
C TRP A 283 -4.78 -1.48 -4.60
N GLY A 284 -4.26 -0.41 -4.01
CA GLY A 284 -4.87 0.24 -2.87
C GLY A 284 -4.01 1.35 -2.27
N SER A 285 -4.50 1.96 -1.20
CA SER A 285 -3.84 3.06 -0.48
C SER A 285 -2.76 2.64 0.51
N ARG A 286 -2.40 1.35 0.56
CA ARG A 286 -1.41 0.81 1.53
C ARG A 286 -0.05 1.53 1.46
N TRP A 287 0.36 2.01 0.29
CA TRP A 287 1.60 2.78 0.15
C TRP A 287 1.57 4.12 0.92
N ILE A 288 0.40 4.76 1.04
CA ILE A 288 0.20 5.95 1.87
C ILE A 288 0.32 5.58 3.33
N GLU A 289 -0.32 4.48 3.76
CA GLU A 289 -0.23 3.98 5.14
C GLU A 289 1.22 3.70 5.55
N HIS A 290 1.97 2.97 4.72
CA HIS A 290 3.40 2.72 4.95
C HIS A 290 4.23 4.02 4.98
N SER A 291 3.88 5.01 4.15
CA SER A 291 4.52 6.32 4.15
C SER A 291 4.23 7.10 5.43
N ILE A 292 2.97 7.08 5.91
CA ILE A 292 2.56 7.68 7.18
C ILE A 292 3.37 7.07 8.32
N ILE A 293 3.40 5.74 8.43
CA ILE A 293 4.14 5.03 9.49
C ILE A 293 5.63 5.42 9.46
N THR A 294 6.24 5.47 8.27
CA THR A 294 7.66 5.82 8.13
C THR A 294 7.95 7.27 8.51
N ILE A 295 7.17 8.23 8.01
CA ILE A 295 7.34 9.65 8.32
C ILE A 295 7.08 9.91 9.80
N SER A 296 6.04 9.30 10.38
CA SER A 296 5.76 9.37 11.81
C SER A 296 6.90 8.79 12.64
N SER A 297 7.51 7.69 12.20
CA SER A 297 8.69 7.10 12.86
C SER A 297 9.90 8.03 12.82
N PHE A 298 10.12 8.74 11.71
CA PHE A 298 11.17 9.75 11.60
C PHE A 298 10.96 10.94 12.55
N VAL A 299 9.73 11.43 12.64
CA VAL A 299 9.37 12.49 13.59
C VAL A 299 9.55 12.00 15.02
N LEU A 300 9.07 10.81 15.36
CA LEU A 300 9.20 10.23 16.69
C LEU A 300 10.68 10.08 17.07
N PHE A 301 11.52 9.61 16.15
CA PHE A 301 12.96 9.54 16.34
C PHE A 301 13.55 10.91 16.66
N LEU A 302 13.18 11.98 15.93
CA LEU A 302 13.65 13.34 16.21
C LEU A 302 13.22 13.84 17.60
N ILE A 303 12.00 13.52 18.04
CA ILE A 303 11.50 13.87 19.38
C ILE A 303 12.36 13.19 20.45
N VAL A 304 12.55 11.88 20.34
CA VAL A 304 13.37 11.09 21.28
C VAL A 304 14.80 11.58 21.28
N GLN A 305 15.38 11.83 20.10
CA GLN A 305 16.76 12.29 19.99
C GLN A 305 16.95 13.70 20.58
N CYS A 306 15.96 14.60 20.46
CA CYS A 306 15.98 15.88 21.17
C CYS A 306 16.06 15.67 22.68
N LEU A 307 15.27 14.77 23.24
CA LEU A 307 15.29 14.46 24.68
C LEU A 307 16.65 13.93 25.12
N VAL A 308 17.18 12.92 24.41
CA VAL A 308 18.50 12.32 24.69
C VAL A 308 19.59 13.39 24.68
N MET A 309 19.60 14.27 23.68
CA MET A 309 20.54 15.37 23.58
C MET A 309 20.44 16.32 24.77
N VAL A 310 19.24 16.75 25.15
CA VAL A 310 19.06 17.64 26.30
C VAL A 310 19.57 17.01 27.58
N LEU A 311 19.29 15.73 27.82
CA LEU A 311 19.77 15.00 29.00
C LEU A 311 21.30 14.91 29.01
N ILE A 312 21.93 14.53 27.90
CA ILE A 312 23.40 14.40 27.80
C ILE A 312 24.09 15.73 28.09
N TYR A 313 23.62 16.83 27.50
CA TYR A 313 24.29 18.12 27.58
C TYR A 313 23.92 18.94 28.83
N SER A 314 22.76 18.67 29.44
CA SER A 314 22.38 19.32 30.70
C SER A 314 22.91 18.58 31.93
N ILE A 315 22.87 17.24 31.94
CA ILE A 315 23.18 16.43 33.13
C ILE A 315 24.64 15.95 33.12
N ARG A 316 25.16 15.54 31.96
CA ARG A 316 26.42 14.77 31.86
C ARG A 316 27.68 15.62 31.67
N LYS A 317 27.57 16.86 31.20
CA LYS A 317 28.72 17.74 30.86
C LYS A 317 28.82 19.07 31.63
N GLY A 318 27.95 19.32 32.60
CA GLY A 318 27.92 20.58 33.34
C GLY A 318 27.10 20.52 34.63
N GLY A 319 27.08 19.35 35.29
CA GLY A 319 26.36 19.10 36.54
C GLY A 319 26.93 19.83 37.78
N ARG A 320 27.45 21.04 37.58
CA ARG A 320 27.64 22.05 38.61
C ARG A 320 26.98 23.31 38.11
N ARG A 321 25.68 23.44 38.41
CA ARG A 321 25.07 24.76 38.53
C ARG A 321 25.80 25.39 39.72
N TYR A 322 26.89 26.10 39.43
CA TYR A 322 27.93 26.53 40.37
C TYR A 322 28.85 25.41 40.85
#